data_AF-A0AAW9E9P5-F1
#
_entry.id   AF-A0AAW9E9P5-F1
#
_cell.length_a   1.000
_cell.length_b   1.000
_cell.length_c   1.000
_cell.angle_alpha   90.00
_cell.angle_beta   90.00
_cell.angle_gamma   90.00
#
_symmetry.space_group_name_H-M   'P 1'
#
loop_
_entity.id
_entity.type
_entity.pdbx_description
1 polymer ?
#
loop_
_entity_poly.entity_id
_entity_poly.type
_entity_poly.pdbx_seq_one_letter_code
_entity_poly.pdbx_strand_id
1 'polypeptide(L)' 'FRREFYQVLLPLMQEMGKTIFAISHDDHYFIHADRLLEMRNGQLSELTGEERDAASRDAVARTA' A
#
# COMPACT_ATOMS: atom_id res chain seq x y z
N PHE A 1 17.33 -0.79 -0.58
CA PHE A 1 16.52 -2.00 -0.77
C PHE A 1 15.02 -1.74 -0.80
N ARG A 2 14.31 -1.41 0.31
CA ARG A 2 12.85 -1.22 0.27
C ARG A 2 12.38 -0.14 -0.72
N ARG A 3 13.07 1.00 -0.74
CA ARG A 3 12.72 2.13 -1.62
C ARG A 3 12.80 1.81 -3.12
N GLU A 4 13.84 1.10 -3.58
CA GLU A 4 13.95 0.68 -5.00
C GLU A 4 12.85 -0.28 -5.41
N PHE A 5 12.48 -1.22 -4.53
CA PHE A 5 11.39 -2.14 -4.81
C PHE A 5 10.08 -1.38 -5.06
N TYR A 6 9.72 -0.45 -4.17
CA TYR A 6 8.46 0.29 -4.28
C TYR A 6 8.46 1.39 -5.35
N GLN A 7 9.59 2.08 -5.57
CA GLN A 7 9.66 3.22 -6.49
C GLN A 7 10.05 2.85 -7.92
N VAL A 8 10.69 1.69 -8.12
CA VAL A 8 11.24 1.30 -9.43
C VAL A 8 10.62 -0.01 -9.91
N LEU A 9 10.68 -1.07 -9.09
CA LEU A 9 10.26 -2.40 -9.54
C LEU A 9 8.73 -2.51 -9.69
N LEU A 10 7.97 -1.99 -8.74
CA LEU A 10 6.50 -2.07 -8.77
C LEU A 10 5.89 -1.30 -9.96
N PRO A 11 6.29 -0.05 -10.25
CA PRO A 11 5.83 0.65 -11.45
C PRO A 11 6.20 -0.10 -12.74
N LEU A 12 7.42 -0.64 -12.83
CA LEU A 12 7.86 -1.39 -14.01
C LEU A 12 7.00 -2.65 -14.23
N MET A 13 6.71 -3.39 -13.16
CA MET A 13 5.85 -4.57 -13.24
C MET A 13 4.40 -4.21 -13.61
N GLN A 14 3.90 -3.06 -13.13
CA GLN A 14 2.61 -2.52 -13.53
C GLN A 14 2.57 -2.14 -15.01
N GLU A 15 3.61 -1.46 -15.53
CA GLU A 15 3.76 -1.16 -16.97
C GLU A 15 3.83 -2.41 -17.84
N MET A 16 4.42 -3.49 -17.32
CA MET A 16 4.43 -4.81 -17.97
C MET A 16 3.08 -5.53 -17.94
N GLY A 17 2.03 -4.91 -17.39
CA GLY A 17 0.68 -5.47 -17.28
C GLY A 17 0.59 -6.62 -16.27
N LYS A 18 1.44 -6.62 -15.23
CA LYS A 18 1.40 -7.63 -14.16
C LYS A 18 0.53 -7.13 -13.00
N THR A 19 -0.33 -8.01 -12.49
CA THR A 19 -1.03 -7.79 -11.23
C THR A 19 -0.12 -8.16 -10.07
N ILE A 20 0.05 -7.25 -9.11
CA ILE A 20 0.95 -7.43 -7.97
C ILE A 20 0.15 -7.40 -6.68
N PHE A 21 0.38 -8.40 -5.82
CA PHE A 21 -0.13 -8.41 -4.46
C PHE A 21 1.04 -8.14 -3.52
N ALA A 22 1.04 -6.98 -2.87
CA ALA A 22 2.01 -6.61 -1.85
C ALA A 22 1.35 -6.70 -0.46
N ILE A 23 1.87 -7.58 0.40
CA ILE A 23 1.46 -7.68 1.80
C ILE A 23 2.55 -7.00 2.63
N SER A 24 2.23 -5.83 3.17
CA SER A 24 3.21 -5.01 3.87
C SER A 24 2.54 -4.18 4.96
N HIS A 25 3.31 -3.87 6.00
CA HIS A 25 2.99 -2.86 7.01
C HIS A 25 3.82 -1.57 6.76
N ASP A 26 4.42 -1.46 5.57
CA ASP A 26 5.16 -0.27 5.15
C ASP A 26 4.17 0.73 4.58
N ASP A 27 3.67 1.53 5.50
CA ASP A 27 2.50 2.36 5.27
C ASP A 27 2.80 3.50 4.24
N HIS A 28 4.08 3.78 3.94
CA HIS A 28 4.51 4.70 2.86
C HIS A 28 4.07 4.25 1.46
N TYR A 29 3.85 2.95 1.24
CA TYR A 29 3.47 2.44 -0.08
C TYR A 29 1.96 2.52 -0.34
N PHE A 30 1.13 2.76 0.68
CA PHE A 30 -0.33 2.76 0.54
C PHE A 30 -0.84 3.82 -0.45
N ILE A 31 -0.07 4.91 -0.63
CA ILE A 31 -0.37 5.97 -1.60
C ILE A 31 -0.19 5.50 -3.05
N HIS A 32 0.70 4.54 -3.29
CA HIS A 32 1.07 4.06 -4.62
C HIS A 32 0.22 2.88 -5.09
N ALA A 33 -0.54 2.25 -4.18
CA ALA A 33 -1.40 1.13 -4.54
C ALA A 33 -2.65 1.61 -5.31
N ASP A 34 -3.03 0.88 -6.35
CA ASP A 34 -4.33 1.11 -7.02
C ASP A 34 -5.49 0.75 -6.08
N ARG A 35 -5.31 -0.31 -5.28
CA ARG A 35 -6.28 -0.82 -4.30
C ARG A 35 -5.58 -1.10 -2.99
N LEU A 36 -6.19 -0.70 -1.88
CA LEU A 36 -5.68 -0.93 -0.54
C LEU A 36 -6.68 -1.79 0.22
N LEU A 37 -6.25 -2.97 0.68
CA LEU A 37 -7.08 -3.87 1.48
C LEU A 37 -6.50 -4.00 2.88
N GLU A 38 -7.34 -3.86 3.88
CA GLU A 38 -7.00 -4.11 5.28
C GLU A 38 -7.56 -5.47 5.70
N MET A 39 -6.75 -6.26 6.40
CA MET A 39 -7.24 -7.45 7.09
C MET A 39 -7.34 -7.16 8.59
N ARG A 40 -8.56 -7.14 9.11
CA ARG A 40 -8.87 -6.88 10.53
C ARG A 40 -9.81 -7.94 11.06
N ASN A 41 -9.45 -8.54 12.20
CA ASN A 41 -10.26 -9.58 12.86
C ASN A 41 -10.66 -10.74 11.92
N GLY A 42 -9.78 -11.13 11.00
CA GLY A 42 -10.04 -12.20 10.02
C GLY A 42 -10.97 -11.80 8.87
N GLN A 43 -11.34 -10.53 8.75
CA GLN A 43 -12.10 -9.98 7.64
C GLN A 43 -11.22 -9.10 6.77
N LEU A 44 -11.35 -9.23 5.45
CA LEU A 44 -10.67 -8.41 4.47
C LEU A 44 -11.63 -7.35 3.95
N SER A 45 -11.28 -6.07 4.12
CA SER A 45 -12.06 -4.93 3.64
C SER A 45 -11.21 -4.03 2.77
N GLU A 46 -11.79 -3.47 1.71
CA GLU A 46 -11.12 -2.49 0.86
C GLU A 46 -11.27 -1.10 1.47
N LEU A 47 -10.15 -0.40 1.65
CA LEU A 47 -10.12 0.96 2.18
C LEU A 47 -10.34 1.96 1.03
N THR A 48 -11.35 2.81 1.16
CA THR A 48 -11.69 3.83 0.16
C THR A 48 -11.88 5.20 0.80
N GLY A 49 -11.76 6.28 0.01
CA GLY A 49 -11.99 7.65 0.48
C GLY A 49 -11.19 8.00 1.75
N GLU A 50 -11.89 8.48 2.79
CA GLU A 50 -11.28 8.93 4.04
C GLU A 50 -10.54 7.81 4.80
N GLU A 51 -10.98 6.54 4.68
CA GLU A 51 -10.35 5.41 5.36
C GLU A 51 -8.95 5.12 4.78
N ARG A 52 -8.81 5.29 3.46
CA ARG A 52 -7.52 5.21 2.78
C ARG A 52 -6.58 6.34 3.21
N ASP A 53 -7.11 7.56 3.32
CA ASP A 53 -6.34 8.72 3.74
C ASP A 53 -5.93 8.64 5.22
N ALA A 54 -6.76 8.04 6.07
CA ALA A 54 -6.45 7.77 7.46
C ALA A 54 -5.34 6.71 7.57
N ALA A 55 -5.46 5.59 6.86
CA ALA A 55 -4.41 4.56 6.83
C ALA A 55 -3.07 5.10 6.31
N SER A 56 -3.11 6.01 5.33
CA SER A 56 -1.91 6.67 4.78
C SER A 56 -1.35 7.77 5.70
N ARG A 57 -2.10 8.26 6.69
CA ARG A 57 -1.65 9.27 7.68
C ARG A 57 -1.14 8.64 8.97
N ASP A 58 -1.83 7.62 9.48
CA ASP A 58 -1.38 6.83 10.63
C ASP A 58 -0.03 6.16 10.36
N ALA A 59 0.19 5.80 9.11
CA ALA A 59 1.48 5.49 8.50
C ALA A 59 2.63 6.39 8.93
N VAL A 60 2.43 7.69 8.70
CA VAL A 60 3.42 8.74 8.86
C VAL A 60 3.63 9.01 10.35
N ALA A 61 2.56 8.88 11.15
CA ALA A 61 2.59 9.14 12.59
C ALA A 61 3.41 8.13 13.40
N ARG A 62 3.57 6.88 12.94
CA ARG A 62 4.39 5.87 13.64
C ARG A 62 5.90 5.95 13.38
N THR A 63 6.34 6.95 12.60
CA THR A 63 7.77 7.15 12.29
C THR A 63 8.39 8.35 13.06
N ALA A 64 7.66 8.95 14.01
CA ALA A 64 8.13 10.05 14.86
C ALA A 64 8.52 9.59 16.27
#